data_AF-A0A7C9NYB2-F1
#
_entry.id   AF-A0A7C9NYB2-F1
#
_cell.length_a   1.000
_cell.length_b   1.000
_cell.length_c   1.000
_cell.angle_alpha   90.00
_cell.angle_beta   90.00
_cell.angle_gamma   90.00
#
_symmetry.space_group_name_H-M   'P 1'
#
loop_
_entity.id
_entity.type
_entity.pdbx_description
1 polymer ?
#
loop_
_entity_poly.entity_id
_entity_poly.type
_entity_poly.pdbx_seq_one_letter_code
_entity_poly.pdbx_strand_id
1 'polypeptide(L)'
;MTEAVVGPLERGLAVLRAMAGGEPCRPSDLTRVTGLARSTVDRVLATLVATGLARPAGADRSVRLTPRVLAVGNAYLSGSGVPDALGPEASRLAETLDESVSLAVADGAAVRFVTQLPRRRSRSLTFRVGDLVPAERCAAGALLAAEWTEAGWARWRAARPHTVVAPDPEAEPEFRDRVKAALEAGWARDDELIEPGLIAVAVPVRSRGRVVCAVSVVSHRSRHTVESLAALALPRLDVARMEHLLAARTPARPTPIEIPGDTPVQSLARGLAVLTALGGTLSEIAEATGLARATARRALLTLVELGYAVKTGNRFVALPRVLELGYARLSSLTLGELATPHLAALAEAVGESASVAVLDGTDIRYVARAPAYKIMSVDITVGTRFPAYATSMGRVLLADDADLGDPVALTPRTVTDPERLRALIRRARADGYAIVEDELEEGLRALAVPIRDRGGRVVAAVNVAMTGQVRPGLLAHLQATAHAVETDLALVAERTAPRPA
;
A
#
# COMPACT_ATOMS: atom_id res chain seq x y z
N MET A 1 28.12 -24.46 -14.57
CA MET A 1 26.84 -25.20 -14.53
C MET A 1 25.74 -24.24 -14.13
N THR A 2 24.98 -23.74 -15.09
CA THR A 2 23.81 -22.87 -14.89
C THR A 2 22.76 -23.68 -14.13
N GLU A 3 22.61 -23.41 -12.84
CA GLU A 3 21.64 -24.12 -12.00
C GLU A 3 20.24 -23.73 -12.46
N ALA A 4 19.42 -24.72 -12.83
CA ALA A 4 18.14 -24.48 -13.49
C ALA A 4 17.20 -23.62 -12.65
N VAL A 5 16.76 -22.51 -13.26
CA VAL A 5 15.70 -21.60 -12.78
C VAL A 5 14.51 -22.40 -12.26
N VAL A 6 13.96 -21.98 -11.12
CA VAL A 6 12.71 -22.55 -10.59
C VAL A 6 11.56 -22.04 -11.46
N GLY A 7 11.30 -22.73 -12.57
CA GLY A 7 10.31 -22.30 -13.57
C GLY A 7 8.92 -21.95 -13.01
N PRO A 8 8.35 -22.66 -12.02
CA PRO A 8 7.07 -22.26 -11.43
C PRO A 8 7.12 -20.93 -10.67
N LEU A 9 8.25 -20.56 -10.06
CA LEU A 9 8.43 -19.28 -9.39
C LEU A 9 8.44 -18.13 -10.41
N GLU A 10 9.22 -18.28 -11.49
CA GLU A 10 9.26 -17.32 -12.60
C GLU A 10 7.86 -17.07 -13.18
N ARG A 11 7.13 -18.15 -13.50
CA ARG A 11 5.77 -18.05 -14.04
C ARG A 11 4.79 -17.42 -13.06
N GLY A 12 4.91 -17.72 -11.77
CA GLY A 12 4.08 -17.10 -10.74
C GLY A 12 4.35 -15.60 -10.60
N LEU A 13 5.61 -15.18 -10.66
CA LEU A 13 5.97 -13.76 -10.67
C LEU A 13 5.47 -13.06 -11.94
N ALA A 14 5.51 -13.72 -13.10
CA ALA A 14 4.94 -13.19 -14.34
C ALA A 14 3.42 -12.94 -14.22
N VAL A 15 2.67 -13.87 -13.60
CA VAL A 15 1.23 -13.70 -13.34
C VAL A 15 0.98 -12.58 -12.33
N LEU A 16 1.74 -12.51 -11.23
CA LEU A 16 1.62 -11.42 -10.25
C LEU A 16 1.82 -10.05 -10.89
N ARG A 17 2.81 -9.92 -11.79
CA ARG A 17 3.02 -8.68 -12.56
C ARG A 17 1.86 -8.34 -13.48
N ALA A 18 1.32 -9.33 -14.18
CA ALA A 18 0.15 -9.10 -15.04
C ALA A 18 -1.09 -8.66 -14.23
N MET A 19 -1.18 -9.03 -12.95
CA MET A 19 -2.26 -8.63 -12.04
C MET A 19 -1.97 -7.32 -11.28
N ALA A 20 -0.78 -6.72 -11.43
CA ALA A 20 -0.33 -5.58 -10.63
C ALA A 20 -1.20 -4.32 -10.77
N GLY A 21 -1.99 -4.22 -11.85
CA GLY A 21 -2.96 -3.16 -12.06
C GLY A 21 -4.13 -3.16 -11.04
N GLY A 22 -4.33 -4.27 -10.31
CA GLY A 22 -5.30 -4.43 -9.22
C GLY A 22 -6.76 -4.63 -9.63
N GLU A 23 -7.04 -4.56 -10.93
CA GLU A 23 -8.33 -4.99 -11.49
C GLU A 23 -8.51 -6.50 -11.39
N PRO A 24 -9.74 -7.00 -11.16
CA PRO A 24 -10.06 -8.42 -11.29
C PRO A 24 -9.65 -8.94 -12.66
N CYS A 25 -8.82 -9.98 -12.67
CA CYS A 25 -8.30 -10.59 -13.89
C CYS A 25 -8.98 -11.94 -14.11
N ARG A 26 -9.54 -12.16 -15.30
CA ARG A 26 -9.95 -13.50 -15.73
C ARG A 26 -8.71 -14.29 -16.12
N PRO A 27 -8.67 -15.62 -15.91
CA PRO A 27 -7.45 -16.33 -16.23
C PRO A 27 -7.21 -16.47 -17.74
N SER A 28 -8.21 -16.20 -18.59
CA SER A 28 -8.05 -16.08 -20.05
C SER A 28 -7.24 -14.83 -20.44
N ASP A 29 -7.49 -13.71 -19.76
CA ASP A 29 -6.72 -12.48 -19.95
C ASP A 29 -5.27 -12.67 -19.51
N LEU A 30 -5.07 -13.36 -18.39
CA LEU A 30 -3.73 -13.68 -17.92
C LEU A 30 -2.99 -14.63 -18.87
N THR A 31 -3.66 -15.63 -19.46
CA THR A 31 -3.06 -16.45 -20.54
C THR A 31 -2.63 -15.59 -21.72
N ARG A 32 -3.46 -14.65 -22.17
CA ARG A 32 -3.16 -13.75 -23.29
C ARG A 32 -1.99 -12.81 -23.00
N VAL A 33 -1.96 -12.21 -21.80
CA VAL A 33 -0.91 -11.26 -21.41
C VAL A 33 0.42 -11.94 -21.12
N THR A 34 0.40 -13.11 -20.48
CA THR A 34 1.63 -13.81 -20.06
C THR A 34 2.17 -14.80 -21.10
N GLY A 35 1.35 -15.20 -22.08
CA GLY A 35 1.67 -16.29 -23.02
C GLY A 35 1.70 -17.69 -22.37
N LEU A 36 1.31 -17.82 -21.10
CA LEU A 36 1.35 -19.08 -20.37
C LEU A 36 0.12 -19.94 -20.67
N ALA A 37 0.34 -21.26 -20.77
CA ALA A 37 -0.74 -22.22 -20.92
C ALA A 37 -1.80 -22.07 -19.81
N ARG A 38 -3.08 -22.22 -20.18
CA ARG A 38 -4.22 -22.03 -19.26
C ARG A 38 -4.12 -22.84 -17.97
N SER A 39 -3.73 -24.10 -18.08
CA SER A 39 -3.52 -25.00 -16.93
C SER A 39 -2.44 -24.48 -15.96
N THR A 40 -1.43 -23.79 -16.47
CA THR A 40 -0.38 -23.18 -15.65
C THR A 40 -0.91 -21.94 -14.92
N VAL A 41 -1.65 -21.08 -15.62
CA VAL A 41 -2.28 -19.90 -15.01
C VAL A 41 -3.24 -20.32 -13.90
N ASP A 42 -4.11 -21.29 -14.15
CA ASP A 42 -5.07 -21.78 -13.15
C ASP A 42 -4.36 -22.32 -11.88
N ARG A 43 -3.27 -23.09 -12.05
CA ARG A 43 -2.49 -23.61 -10.91
C ARG A 43 -1.75 -22.51 -10.13
N VAL A 44 -1.24 -21.50 -10.84
CA VAL A 44 -0.62 -20.32 -10.22
C VAL A 44 -1.66 -19.56 -9.41
N LEU A 45 -2.81 -19.22 -10.00
CA LEU A 45 -3.88 -18.51 -9.30
C LEU A 45 -4.39 -19.28 -8.10
N ALA A 46 -4.59 -20.59 -8.21
CA ALA A 46 -4.98 -21.42 -7.08
C ALA A 46 -3.94 -21.39 -5.95
N THR A 47 -2.64 -21.34 -6.29
CA THR A 47 -1.56 -21.18 -5.31
C THR A 47 -1.57 -19.79 -4.66
N LEU A 48 -1.82 -18.73 -5.43
CA LEU A 48 -1.94 -17.36 -4.90
C LEU A 48 -3.16 -17.21 -3.99
N VAL A 49 -4.27 -17.87 -4.32
CA VAL A 49 -5.48 -17.91 -3.47
C VAL A 49 -5.22 -18.69 -2.19
N ALA A 50 -4.60 -19.88 -2.27
CA ALA A 50 -4.28 -20.68 -1.10
C ALA A 50 -3.30 -19.97 -0.14
N THR A 51 -2.36 -19.17 -0.67
CA THR A 51 -1.44 -18.34 0.13
C THR A 51 -2.06 -17.02 0.61
N GLY A 52 -3.31 -16.74 0.25
CA GLY A 52 -4.03 -15.51 0.60
C GLY A 52 -3.52 -14.25 -0.10
N LEU A 53 -2.61 -14.37 -1.08
CA LEU A 53 -2.09 -13.28 -1.91
C LEU A 53 -3.08 -12.83 -3.01
N ALA A 54 -4.04 -13.69 -3.31
CA ALA A 54 -5.13 -13.39 -4.22
C ALA A 54 -6.45 -13.92 -3.66
N ARG A 55 -7.57 -13.43 -4.19
CA ARG A 55 -8.90 -13.92 -3.85
C ARG A 55 -9.81 -13.92 -5.06
N PRO A 56 -10.83 -14.79 -5.11
CA PRO A 56 -11.90 -14.69 -6.09
C PRO A 56 -12.57 -13.30 -6.05
N ALA A 57 -13.02 -12.84 -7.21
CA ALA A 57 -13.54 -11.49 -7.42
C ALA A 57 -14.85 -11.47 -8.24
N GLY A 58 -15.81 -12.31 -7.85
CA GLY A 58 -17.11 -12.42 -8.51
C GLY A 58 -17.36 -13.82 -9.08
N ALA A 59 -18.45 -13.97 -9.82
CA ALA A 59 -18.93 -15.27 -10.30
C ALA A 59 -18.18 -15.79 -11.55
N ASP A 60 -17.47 -14.93 -12.28
CA ASP A 60 -16.83 -15.24 -13.57
C ASP A 60 -15.42 -15.84 -13.45
N ARG A 61 -15.11 -16.45 -12.30
CA ARG A 61 -13.77 -16.98 -11.94
C ARG A 61 -12.66 -15.92 -12.03
N SER A 62 -12.99 -14.63 -12.03
CA SER A 62 -12.00 -13.58 -11.91
C SER A 62 -11.32 -13.64 -10.55
N VAL A 63 -10.06 -13.24 -10.53
CA VAL A 63 -9.21 -13.24 -9.34
C VAL A 63 -8.56 -11.88 -9.23
N ARG A 64 -8.46 -11.34 -8.02
CA ARG A 64 -7.72 -10.10 -7.75
C ARG A 64 -6.71 -10.29 -6.64
N LEU A 65 -5.66 -9.46 -6.65
CA LEU A 65 -4.67 -9.42 -5.58
C LEU A 65 -5.30 -8.91 -4.28
N THR A 66 -4.79 -9.42 -3.16
CA THR A 66 -5.13 -8.94 -1.81
C THR A 66 -4.05 -7.99 -1.30
N PRO A 67 -4.33 -7.19 -0.26
CA PRO A 67 -3.32 -6.37 0.41
C PRO A 67 -2.14 -7.19 0.96
N ARG A 68 -2.29 -8.50 1.21
CA ARG A 68 -1.19 -9.39 1.66
C ARG A 68 0.00 -9.40 0.72
N VAL A 69 -0.18 -9.09 -0.57
CA VAL A 69 0.93 -8.93 -1.53
C VAL A 69 1.87 -7.79 -1.13
N LEU A 70 1.41 -6.78 -0.39
CA LEU A 70 2.27 -5.70 0.11
C LEU A 70 3.40 -6.22 1.01
N ALA A 71 3.23 -7.38 1.67
CA ALA A 71 4.31 -8.00 2.44
C ALA A 71 5.56 -8.27 1.56
N VAL A 72 5.37 -8.57 0.27
CA VAL A 72 6.46 -8.77 -0.69
C VAL A 72 7.23 -7.48 -0.94
N GLY A 73 6.52 -6.36 -1.13
CA GLY A 73 7.14 -5.05 -1.30
C GLY A 73 7.75 -4.51 0.00
N ASN A 74 7.12 -4.78 1.14
CA ASN A 74 7.62 -4.39 2.47
C ASN A 74 8.95 -5.07 2.78
N ALA A 75 9.24 -6.28 2.26
CA ALA A 75 10.57 -6.89 2.39
C ALA A 75 11.69 -5.99 1.84
N TYR A 76 11.45 -5.32 0.71
CA TYR A 76 12.39 -4.32 0.19
C TYR A 76 12.35 -3.02 0.98
N LEU A 77 11.16 -2.45 1.24
CA LEU A 77 11.07 -1.14 1.89
C LEU A 77 11.65 -1.17 3.31
N SER A 78 11.28 -2.18 4.11
CA SER A 78 11.83 -2.45 5.44
C SER A 78 13.31 -2.82 5.39
N GLY A 79 13.71 -3.66 4.42
CA GLY A 79 15.09 -4.10 4.26
C GLY A 79 16.03 -2.99 3.76
N SER A 80 15.52 -1.99 3.04
CA SER A 80 16.29 -0.83 2.60
C SER A 80 16.56 0.14 3.76
N GLY A 81 15.59 0.26 4.67
CA GLY A 81 15.54 1.25 5.75
C GLY A 81 15.42 2.70 5.27
N VAL A 82 15.25 2.94 3.95
CA VAL A 82 15.21 4.31 3.39
C VAL A 82 13.93 5.04 3.81
N PRO A 83 12.72 4.48 3.61
CA PRO A 83 11.50 5.19 4.03
C PRO A 83 11.44 5.40 5.54
N ASP A 84 11.94 4.45 6.32
CA ASP A 84 11.86 4.49 7.79
C ASP A 84 12.83 5.54 8.36
N ALA A 85 14.04 5.63 7.80
CA ALA A 85 15.04 6.61 8.22
C ALA A 85 14.72 8.04 7.75
N LEU A 86 14.22 8.19 6.51
CA LEU A 86 14.08 9.50 5.87
C LEU A 86 12.63 10.02 5.83
N GLY A 87 11.63 9.16 6.06
CA GLY A 87 10.21 9.52 6.01
C GLY A 87 9.81 10.68 6.93
N PRO A 88 10.23 10.70 8.22
CA PRO A 88 9.94 11.81 9.13
C PRO A 88 10.51 13.15 8.63
N GLU A 89 11.72 13.12 8.07
CA GLU A 89 12.38 14.30 7.53
C GLU A 89 11.70 14.79 6.24
N ALA A 90 11.32 13.87 5.35
CA ALA A 90 10.55 14.18 4.15
C ALA A 90 9.17 14.77 4.50
N SER A 91 8.50 14.28 5.55
CA SER A 91 7.21 14.82 6.03
C SER A 91 7.37 16.23 6.55
N ARG A 92 8.37 16.46 7.43
CA ARG A 92 8.70 17.79 7.94
C ARG A 92 8.95 18.78 6.80
N LEU A 93 9.70 18.36 5.78
CA LEU A 93 9.98 19.18 4.61
C LEU A 93 8.71 19.50 3.82
N ALA A 94 7.88 18.50 3.54
CA ALA A 94 6.62 18.68 2.82
C ALA A 94 5.62 19.57 3.56
N GLU A 95 5.61 19.53 4.90
CA GLU A 95 4.81 20.44 5.75
C GLU A 95 5.37 21.86 5.73
N THR A 96 6.68 22.01 5.90
CA THR A 96 7.35 23.31 5.95
C THR A 96 7.24 24.07 4.63
N LEU A 97 7.31 23.35 3.50
CA LEU A 97 7.27 23.94 2.17
C LEU A 97 5.84 24.11 1.62
N ASP A 98 4.85 23.42 2.19
CA ASP A 98 3.54 23.18 1.54
C ASP A 98 3.69 22.66 0.09
N GLU A 99 4.70 21.82 -0.13
CA GLU A 99 5.01 21.21 -1.42
C GLU A 99 5.09 19.69 -1.34
N SER A 100 4.87 19.04 -2.49
CA SER A 100 4.97 17.59 -2.59
C SER A 100 6.43 17.16 -2.45
N VAL A 101 6.70 16.16 -1.60
CA VAL A 101 8.04 15.60 -1.42
C VAL A 101 8.02 14.11 -1.72
N SER A 102 9.06 13.64 -2.40
CA SER A 102 9.24 12.23 -2.72
C SER A 102 10.65 11.74 -2.49
N LEU A 103 10.78 10.46 -2.18
CA LEU A 103 12.05 9.74 -2.13
C LEU A 103 12.04 8.69 -3.24
N ALA A 104 13.12 8.65 -4.01
CA ALA A 104 13.24 7.76 -5.15
C ALA A 104 14.60 7.04 -5.17
N VAL A 105 14.60 5.80 -5.64
CA VAL A 105 15.77 4.91 -5.70
C VAL A 105 16.00 4.44 -7.14
N ALA A 106 17.23 4.04 -7.45
CA ALA A 106 17.54 3.44 -8.74
C ALA A 106 16.91 2.04 -8.85
N ASP A 107 16.20 1.77 -9.93
CA ASP A 107 15.71 0.44 -10.29
C ASP A 107 16.11 0.12 -11.74
N GLY A 108 17.23 -0.58 -11.88
CA GLY A 108 17.85 -0.84 -13.18
C GLY A 108 18.27 0.47 -13.86
N ALA A 109 17.58 0.80 -14.95
CA ALA A 109 17.79 2.03 -15.73
C ALA A 109 16.68 3.08 -15.52
N ALA A 110 15.81 2.85 -14.54
CA ALA A 110 14.69 3.70 -14.20
C ALA A 110 14.76 4.11 -12.72
N VAL A 111 13.79 4.89 -12.30
CA VAL A 111 13.67 5.42 -10.94
C VAL A 111 12.37 4.91 -10.35
N ARG A 112 12.45 4.38 -9.13
CA ARG A 112 11.29 3.90 -8.40
C ARG A 112 11.03 4.74 -7.16
N PHE A 113 9.79 5.16 -6.96
CA PHE A 113 9.41 5.90 -5.76
C PHE A 113 9.24 4.97 -4.56
N VAL A 114 9.85 5.33 -3.44
CA VAL A 114 9.77 4.57 -2.17
C VAL A 114 9.08 5.34 -1.06
N THR A 115 8.86 6.64 -1.25
CA THR A 115 8.05 7.51 -0.40
C THR A 115 7.43 8.61 -1.26
N GLN A 116 6.15 8.89 -1.05
CA GLN A 116 5.40 9.93 -1.76
C GLN A 116 4.50 10.67 -0.77
N LEU A 117 4.70 11.98 -0.64
CA LEU A 117 3.98 12.85 0.28
C LEU A 117 3.32 13.97 -0.53
N PRO A 118 2.18 13.69 -1.21
CA PRO A 118 1.52 14.67 -2.05
C PRO A 118 0.89 15.81 -1.23
N ARG A 119 0.88 17.02 -1.78
CA ARG A 119 0.13 18.17 -1.25
C ARG A 119 -1.03 18.54 -2.18
N ARG A 120 -2.18 18.86 -1.57
CA ARG A 120 -3.54 18.86 -2.18
C ARG A 120 -3.79 19.88 -3.31
N ARG A 121 -2.78 20.66 -3.73
CA ARG A 121 -2.94 21.78 -4.67
C ARG A 121 -2.28 21.58 -6.03
N SER A 122 -1.62 20.44 -6.25
CA SER A 122 -1.10 20.09 -7.57
C SER A 122 -2.22 19.48 -8.42
N ARG A 123 -2.55 20.10 -9.56
CA ARG A 123 -3.41 19.51 -10.61
C ARG A 123 -2.68 18.49 -11.49
N SER A 124 -1.47 18.10 -11.09
CA SER A 124 -0.56 17.25 -11.84
C SER A 124 -0.67 15.78 -11.49
N LEU A 125 -0.13 14.94 -12.37
CA LEU A 125 0.11 13.53 -12.19
C LEU A 125 0.74 13.27 -10.81
N THR A 126 0.04 12.50 -9.98
CA THR A 126 0.53 12.12 -8.66
C THR A 126 1.05 10.71 -8.68
N PHE A 127 2.35 10.55 -8.41
CA PHE A 127 3.00 9.25 -8.29
C PHE A 127 2.66 8.56 -6.96
N ARG A 128 2.79 7.24 -6.97
CA ARG A 128 2.57 6.34 -5.84
C ARG A 128 3.87 5.65 -5.46
N VAL A 129 3.96 5.17 -4.22
CA VAL A 129 5.06 4.29 -3.83
C VAL A 129 5.03 3.04 -4.70
N GLY A 130 6.16 2.70 -5.32
CA GLY A 130 6.28 1.60 -6.27
C GLY A 130 6.13 2.01 -7.73
N ASP A 131 5.67 3.21 -8.06
CA ASP A 131 5.65 3.69 -9.45
C ASP A 131 7.08 3.78 -10.00
N LEU A 132 7.23 3.39 -11.26
CA LEU A 132 8.49 3.35 -11.98
C LEU A 132 8.47 4.41 -13.10
N VAL A 133 9.43 5.33 -13.06
CA VAL A 133 9.59 6.42 -14.03
C VAL A 133 10.92 6.25 -14.77
N PRO A 134 10.98 6.48 -16.09
CA PRO A 134 12.25 6.45 -16.82
C PRO A 134 13.24 7.47 -16.25
N ALA A 135 14.52 7.12 -16.13
CA ALA A 135 15.50 7.98 -15.47
C ALA A 135 15.69 9.32 -16.20
N GLU A 136 15.57 9.33 -17.52
CA GLU A 136 15.66 10.53 -18.34
C GLU A 136 14.46 11.47 -18.21
N ARG A 137 13.33 10.99 -17.67
CA ARG A 137 12.09 11.76 -17.53
C ARG A 137 11.95 12.43 -16.16
N CYS A 138 12.96 12.42 -15.28
CA CYS A 138 12.85 13.07 -13.97
C CYS A 138 14.19 13.54 -13.38
N ALA A 139 14.15 14.53 -12.48
CA ALA A 139 15.35 15.06 -11.78
C ALA A 139 16.12 13.99 -11.01
N ALA A 140 15.41 13.13 -10.27
CA ALA A 140 16.01 12.05 -9.49
C ALA A 140 16.83 11.08 -10.37
N GLY A 141 16.40 10.85 -11.61
CA GLY A 141 17.08 9.95 -12.53
C GLY A 141 18.44 10.47 -12.97
N ALA A 142 18.60 11.78 -13.18
CA ALA A 142 19.91 12.37 -13.48
C ALA A 142 20.92 12.15 -12.34
N LEU A 143 20.48 12.25 -11.09
CA LEU A 143 21.32 12.00 -9.92
C LEU A 143 21.68 10.53 -9.74
N LEU A 144 20.70 9.64 -9.97
CA LEU A 144 20.88 8.19 -9.84
C LEU A 144 21.68 7.59 -11.00
N ALA A 145 21.69 8.25 -12.15
CA ALA A 145 22.51 7.91 -13.30
C ALA A 145 23.95 8.48 -13.23
N ALA A 146 24.25 9.37 -12.28
CA ALA A 146 25.58 9.98 -12.15
C ALA A 146 26.71 8.97 -11.90
N GLU A 147 26.41 7.81 -11.31
CA GLU A 147 27.37 6.72 -11.10
C GLU A 147 27.32 5.64 -12.20
N TRP A 148 26.61 5.86 -13.31
CA TRP A 148 26.52 4.87 -14.39
C TRP A 148 27.82 4.77 -15.17
N THR A 149 28.32 3.53 -15.29
CA THR A 149 29.33 3.16 -16.29
C THR A 149 28.67 2.95 -17.66
N GLU A 150 29.45 2.71 -18.72
CA GLU A 150 28.88 2.34 -20.02
C GLU A 150 28.01 1.08 -19.97
N ALA A 151 28.22 0.19 -19.00
CA ALA A 151 27.31 -0.93 -18.76
C ALA A 151 25.94 -0.46 -18.24
N GLY A 152 25.89 0.62 -17.45
CA GLY A 152 24.65 1.27 -17.02
C GLY A 152 23.91 1.91 -18.20
N TRP A 153 24.63 2.67 -19.02
CA TRP A 153 24.08 3.27 -20.24
C TRP A 153 23.60 2.23 -21.26
N ALA A 154 24.34 1.13 -21.43
CA ALA A 154 23.91 0.01 -22.27
C ALA A 154 22.61 -0.63 -21.76
N ARG A 155 22.48 -0.79 -20.43
CA ARG A 155 21.21 -1.26 -19.83
C ARG A 155 20.08 -0.27 -20.11
N TRP A 156 20.32 1.03 -19.98
CA TRP A 156 19.31 2.05 -20.28
C TRP A 156 18.86 2.01 -21.74
N ARG A 157 19.80 1.96 -22.70
CA ARG A 157 19.48 1.80 -24.13
C ARG A 157 18.64 0.57 -24.42
N ALA A 158 18.96 -0.56 -23.79
CA ALA A 158 18.27 -1.83 -23.97
C ALA A 158 16.96 -1.95 -23.19
N ALA A 159 16.78 -1.19 -22.10
CA ALA A 159 15.66 -1.34 -21.20
C ALA A 159 14.37 -0.80 -21.83
N ARG A 160 13.31 -1.61 -21.75
CA ARG A 160 11.94 -1.18 -22.06
C ARG A 160 11.02 -1.56 -20.89
N PRO A 161 11.25 -1.00 -19.70
CA PRO A 161 10.45 -1.33 -18.53
C PRO A 161 9.05 -0.74 -18.67
N HIS A 162 8.05 -1.45 -18.16
CA HIS A 162 6.71 -0.88 -18.02
C HIS A 162 6.76 0.24 -16.97
N THR A 163 6.58 1.47 -17.43
CA THR A 163 6.75 2.70 -16.68
C THR A 163 5.45 3.50 -16.73
N VAL A 164 5.21 4.31 -15.71
CA VAL A 164 4.00 5.16 -15.64
C VAL A 164 4.04 6.35 -16.60
N VAL A 165 5.23 6.70 -17.07
CA VAL A 165 5.50 7.74 -18.07
C VAL A 165 6.26 7.07 -19.21
N ALA A 166 5.90 7.36 -20.46
CA ALA A 166 6.58 6.80 -21.61
C ALA A 166 8.07 7.21 -21.62
N PRO A 167 9.00 6.28 -21.87
CA PRO A 167 10.41 6.60 -22.00
C PRO A 167 10.68 7.39 -23.29
N ASP A 168 11.75 8.18 -23.28
CA ASP A 168 12.24 8.90 -24.45
C ASP A 168 13.62 8.35 -24.84
N PRO A 169 13.68 7.38 -25.78
CA PRO A 169 14.93 6.73 -26.16
C PRO A 169 15.88 7.64 -26.95
N GLU A 170 15.39 8.74 -27.52
CA GLU A 170 16.20 9.68 -28.30
C GLU A 170 16.88 10.72 -27.40
N ALA A 171 16.47 10.81 -26.13
CA ALA A 171 16.98 11.77 -25.16
C ALA A 171 18.38 11.46 -24.60
N GLU A 172 19.14 10.48 -25.12
CA GLU A 172 20.44 10.11 -24.54
C GLU A 172 21.43 11.30 -24.43
N PRO A 173 21.64 12.12 -25.49
CA PRO A 173 22.57 13.24 -25.40
C PRO A 173 22.17 14.25 -24.32
N GLU A 174 20.90 14.69 -24.34
CA GLU A 174 20.37 15.64 -23.35
C GLU A 174 20.37 15.04 -21.93
N PHE A 175 20.10 13.75 -21.80
CA PHE A 175 20.13 13.07 -20.51
C PHE A 175 21.56 13.02 -19.95
N ARG A 176 22.56 12.71 -20.77
CA ARG A 176 23.97 12.75 -20.35
C ARG A 176 24.40 14.16 -19.92
N ASP A 177 23.98 15.19 -20.64
CA ASP A 177 24.26 16.58 -20.28
C ASP A 177 23.64 16.96 -18.93
N ARG A 178 22.38 16.56 -18.69
CA ARG A 178 21.71 16.76 -17.39
C ARG A 178 22.38 15.98 -16.26
N VAL A 179 22.83 14.75 -16.50
CA VAL A 179 23.59 13.96 -15.52
C VAL A 179 24.89 14.67 -15.15
N LYS A 180 25.63 15.18 -16.13
CA LYS A 180 26.87 15.94 -15.89
C LYS A 180 26.60 17.22 -15.10
N ALA A 181 25.60 18.01 -15.51
CA ALA A 181 25.20 19.22 -14.80
C ALA A 181 24.78 18.93 -13.36
N ALA A 182 24.07 17.82 -13.11
CA ALA A 182 23.64 17.43 -11.78
C ALA A 182 24.82 17.03 -10.87
N LEU A 183 25.86 16.40 -11.44
CA LEU A 183 27.08 16.06 -10.72
C LEU A 183 27.86 17.32 -10.32
N GLU A 184 27.97 18.30 -11.21
CA GLU A 184 28.67 19.58 -10.97
C GLU A 184 27.92 20.45 -9.95
N ALA A 185 26.59 20.51 -10.04
CA ALA A 185 25.77 21.34 -9.17
C ALA A 185 25.45 20.70 -7.81
N GLY A 186 25.51 19.37 -7.70
CA GLY A 186 25.10 18.62 -6.50
C GLY A 186 23.58 18.45 -6.34
N TRP A 187 22.80 18.89 -7.32
CA TRP A 187 21.34 18.78 -7.38
C TRP A 187 20.89 18.70 -8.85
N ALA A 188 19.69 18.21 -9.11
CA ALA A 188 19.12 18.09 -10.44
C ALA A 188 17.78 18.80 -10.55
N ARG A 189 17.44 19.23 -11.77
CA ARG A 189 16.17 19.86 -12.10
C ARG A 189 15.33 19.00 -13.04
N ASP A 190 14.03 19.16 -12.89
CA ASP A 190 12.99 18.68 -13.79
C ASP A 190 12.15 19.90 -14.18
N ASP A 191 12.21 20.25 -15.46
CA ASP A 191 11.43 21.33 -16.04
C ASP A 191 10.43 20.77 -17.05
N GLU A 192 9.27 20.32 -16.54
CA GLU A 192 8.21 19.73 -17.36
C GLU A 192 8.64 18.45 -18.11
N LEU A 193 9.62 17.71 -17.58
CA LEU A 193 10.14 16.48 -18.21
C LEU A 193 9.12 15.35 -18.20
N ILE A 194 8.16 15.38 -17.29
CA ILE A 194 7.14 14.33 -17.14
C ILE A 194 5.91 14.71 -17.94
N GLU A 195 5.36 15.87 -17.63
CA GLU A 195 4.18 16.45 -18.25
C GLU A 195 4.21 17.97 -18.13
N PRO A 196 3.46 18.70 -18.99
CA PRO A 196 3.39 20.14 -18.92
C PRO A 196 2.96 20.65 -17.54
N GLY A 197 3.67 21.67 -17.07
CA GLY A 197 3.44 22.31 -15.78
C GLY A 197 4.05 21.63 -14.57
N LEU A 198 4.44 20.35 -14.62
CA LEU A 198 5.05 19.65 -13.49
C LEU A 198 6.55 19.97 -13.42
N ILE A 199 7.03 20.49 -12.28
CA ILE A 199 8.44 20.82 -12.08
C ILE A 199 8.97 20.21 -10.79
N ALA A 200 10.27 19.88 -10.76
CA ALA A 200 10.90 19.36 -9.55
C ALA A 200 12.37 19.77 -9.42
N VAL A 201 12.84 19.76 -8.18
CA VAL A 201 14.26 19.85 -7.83
C VAL A 201 14.61 18.66 -6.94
N ALA A 202 15.76 18.05 -7.18
CA ALA A 202 16.17 16.85 -6.46
C ALA A 202 17.61 16.96 -5.95
N VAL A 203 17.88 16.33 -4.81
CA VAL A 203 19.22 16.20 -4.21
C VAL A 203 19.53 14.73 -3.91
N PRO A 204 20.77 14.28 -4.12
CA PRO A 204 21.17 12.91 -3.82
C PRO A 204 21.45 12.74 -2.32
N VAL A 205 21.01 11.63 -1.73
CA VAL A 205 21.35 11.22 -0.37
C VAL A 205 22.28 10.02 -0.44
N ARG A 206 23.48 10.15 0.12
CA ARG A 206 24.52 9.12 0.06
C ARG A 206 24.64 8.33 1.35
N SER A 207 25.17 7.11 1.21
CA SER A 207 25.63 6.29 2.32
C SER A 207 26.91 5.60 1.88
N ARG A 208 27.98 5.72 2.67
CA ARG A 208 29.31 5.14 2.36
C ARG A 208 29.80 5.55 0.97
N GLY A 209 29.64 6.82 0.62
CA GLY A 209 30.13 7.40 -0.63
C GLY A 209 29.31 7.08 -1.89
N ARG A 210 28.21 6.33 -1.79
CA ARG A 210 27.33 6.00 -2.93
C ARG A 210 25.96 6.63 -2.79
N VAL A 211 25.36 7.07 -3.90
CA VAL A 211 23.97 7.53 -3.92
C VAL A 211 23.03 6.36 -3.65
N VAL A 212 22.24 6.46 -2.57
CA VAL A 212 21.25 5.43 -2.20
C VAL A 212 19.85 5.81 -2.68
N CYS A 213 19.51 7.09 -2.57
CA CYS A 213 18.23 7.62 -3.03
C CYS A 213 18.38 9.11 -3.40
N ALA A 214 17.38 9.66 -4.06
CA ALA A 214 17.23 11.10 -4.28
C ALA A 214 15.97 11.60 -3.59
N VAL A 215 16.06 12.76 -2.93
CA VAL A 215 14.91 13.47 -2.38
C VAL A 215 14.51 14.53 -3.38
N SER A 216 13.24 14.55 -3.77
CA SER A 216 12.71 15.54 -4.72
C SER A 216 11.61 16.37 -4.07
N VAL A 217 11.67 17.69 -4.27
CA VAL A 217 10.56 18.61 -4.02
C VAL A 217 9.90 18.90 -5.36
N VAL A 218 8.60 18.69 -5.43
CA VAL A 218 7.80 18.75 -6.66
C VAL A 218 6.73 19.82 -6.51
N SER A 219 6.62 20.69 -7.51
CA SER A 219 5.62 21.75 -7.57
C SER A 219 5.04 21.89 -8.99
N HIS A 220 4.30 22.97 -9.22
CA HIS A 220 3.66 23.26 -10.49
C HIS A 220 4.09 24.66 -10.98
N ARG A 221 4.23 24.82 -12.29
CA ARG A 221 4.64 26.08 -12.96
C ARG A 221 3.78 27.29 -12.64
N SER A 222 2.53 27.08 -12.24
CA SER A 222 1.65 28.16 -11.79
C SER A 222 2.05 28.78 -10.45
N ARG A 223 2.95 28.13 -9.69
CA ARG A 223 3.45 28.61 -8.38
C ARG A 223 4.90 29.03 -8.46
N HIS A 224 5.70 28.25 -9.16
CA HIS A 224 7.14 28.38 -9.18
C HIS A 224 7.69 28.18 -10.58
N THR A 225 8.74 28.92 -10.95
CA THR A 225 9.73 28.42 -11.92
C THR A 225 10.65 27.42 -11.22
N VAL A 226 11.39 26.61 -11.99
CA VAL A 226 12.40 25.69 -11.44
C VAL A 226 13.41 26.43 -10.56
N GLU A 227 13.87 27.62 -10.98
CA GLU A 227 14.84 28.43 -10.24
C GLU A 227 14.25 28.93 -8.92
N SER A 228 12.99 29.39 -8.92
CA SER A 228 12.32 29.83 -7.70
C SER A 228 12.05 28.66 -6.75
N LEU A 229 11.75 27.47 -7.28
CA LEU A 229 11.59 26.25 -6.49
C LEU A 229 12.92 25.81 -5.88
N ALA A 230 14.01 25.87 -6.65
CA ALA A 230 15.36 25.59 -6.18
C ALA A 230 15.76 26.54 -5.04
N ALA A 231 15.54 27.85 -5.21
CA ALA A 231 15.81 28.86 -4.19
C ALA A 231 14.98 28.64 -2.90
N LEU A 232 13.75 28.13 -3.03
CA LEU A 232 12.90 27.79 -1.89
C LEU A 232 13.36 26.49 -1.19
N ALA A 233 13.60 25.43 -1.95
CA ALA A 233 13.76 24.07 -1.44
C ALA A 233 15.19 23.73 -1.03
N LEU A 234 16.20 24.08 -1.84
CA LEU A 234 17.58 23.66 -1.61
C LEU A 234 18.14 24.10 -0.24
N PRO A 235 17.90 25.34 0.25
CA PRO A 235 18.37 25.74 1.58
C PRO A 235 17.70 25.00 2.75
N ARG A 236 16.56 24.33 2.51
CA ARG A 236 15.78 23.60 3.53
C ARG A 236 16.01 22.08 3.48
N LEU A 237 16.67 21.58 2.44
CA LEU A 237 17.07 20.19 2.29
C LEU A 237 18.35 19.94 3.11
N ASP A 238 18.18 19.46 4.34
CA ASP A 238 19.30 19.07 5.21
C ASP A 238 19.85 17.68 4.82
N VAL A 239 20.59 17.65 3.71
CA VAL A 239 21.18 16.43 3.15
C VAL A 239 22.12 15.76 4.15
N ALA A 240 22.92 16.53 4.90
CA ALA A 240 23.84 15.99 5.88
C ALA A 240 23.11 15.22 6.99
N ARG A 241 21.99 15.75 7.51
CA ARG A 241 21.13 15.05 8.46
C ARG A 241 20.51 13.79 7.85
N MET A 242 20.01 13.87 6.62
CA MET A 242 19.46 12.68 5.93
C MET A 242 20.51 11.59 5.74
N GLU A 243 21.74 11.93 5.35
CA GLU A 243 22.85 10.99 5.21
C GLU A 243 23.24 10.37 6.56
N HIS A 244 23.23 11.18 7.64
CA HIS A 244 23.46 10.68 9.00
C HIS A 244 22.38 9.69 9.45
N LEU A 245 21.10 10.02 9.26
CA LEU A 245 19.97 9.13 9.57
C LEU A 245 20.06 7.83 8.77
N LEU A 246 20.42 7.93 7.49
CA LEU A 246 20.61 6.77 6.63
C LEU A 246 21.79 5.91 7.09
N ALA A 247 22.91 6.51 7.52
CA ALA A 247 24.05 5.77 8.05
C ALA A 247 23.75 5.04 9.37
N ALA A 248 22.89 5.63 10.22
CA ALA A 248 22.45 5.06 11.49
C ALA A 248 21.30 4.05 11.36
N ARG A 249 20.75 3.85 10.15
CA ARG A 249 19.56 3.00 9.96
C ARG A 249 19.81 1.55 10.35
N THR A 250 18.81 0.95 10.97
CA THR A 250 18.76 -0.51 11.21
C THR A 250 17.61 -1.08 10.40
N PRO A 251 17.88 -1.80 9.30
CA PRO A 251 16.83 -2.46 8.53
C PRO A 251 16.04 -3.43 9.40
N ALA A 252 14.72 -3.37 9.33
CA ALA A 252 13.89 -4.31 10.07
C ALA A 252 14.08 -5.73 9.51
N ARG A 253 13.99 -6.72 10.41
CA ARG A 253 14.08 -8.12 9.99
C ARG A 253 12.83 -8.47 9.18
N PRO A 254 12.96 -9.08 7.99
CA PRO A 254 11.81 -9.46 7.19
C PRO A 254 11.00 -10.56 7.88
N THR A 255 9.68 -10.56 7.67
CA THR A 255 8.78 -11.61 8.13
C THR A 255 8.30 -12.40 6.92
N PRO A 256 8.72 -13.67 6.76
CA PRO A 256 8.30 -14.49 5.63
C PRO A 256 6.79 -14.72 5.65
N ILE A 257 6.17 -14.79 4.47
CA ILE A 257 4.79 -15.28 4.38
C ILE A 257 4.73 -16.77 4.74
N GLU A 258 3.63 -17.16 5.37
CA GLU A 258 3.36 -18.56 5.65
C GLU A 258 3.18 -19.35 4.35
N ILE A 259 3.67 -20.59 4.34
CA ILE A 259 3.52 -21.52 3.23
C ILE A 259 2.47 -22.55 3.64
N PRO A 260 1.24 -22.50 3.07
CA PRO A 260 0.24 -23.53 3.34
C PRO A 260 0.74 -24.90 2.89
N GLY A 261 0.49 -25.92 3.71
CA GLY A 261 0.94 -27.29 3.44
C GLY A 261 0.39 -27.89 2.15
N ASP A 262 -0.86 -27.57 1.80
CA ASP A 262 -1.54 -28.03 0.58
C ASP A 262 -1.66 -26.89 -0.45
N THR A 263 -0.58 -26.67 -1.22
CA THR A 263 -0.55 -25.69 -2.31
C THR A 263 -0.31 -26.36 -3.67
N PRO A 264 -1.10 -26.05 -4.71
CA PRO A 264 -0.99 -26.69 -6.03
C PRO A 264 0.39 -26.57 -6.70
N VAL A 265 1.14 -25.50 -6.38
CA VAL A 265 2.50 -25.24 -6.86
C VAL A 265 3.40 -24.86 -5.70
N GLN A 266 3.88 -25.86 -4.96
CA GLN A 266 4.66 -25.65 -3.74
C GLN A 266 5.96 -24.84 -3.96
N SER A 267 6.63 -24.98 -5.11
CA SER A 267 7.85 -24.23 -5.42
C SER A 267 7.61 -22.73 -5.63
N LEU A 268 6.42 -22.34 -6.09
CA LEU A 268 6.01 -20.93 -6.15
C LEU A 268 5.82 -20.37 -4.74
N ALA A 269 5.01 -21.05 -3.91
CA ALA A 269 4.75 -20.61 -2.54
C ALA A 269 6.05 -20.46 -1.73
N ARG A 270 6.95 -21.45 -1.82
CA ARG A 270 8.29 -21.39 -1.21
C ARG A 270 9.15 -20.24 -1.74
N GLY A 271 9.09 -19.96 -3.04
CA GLY A 271 9.83 -18.86 -3.63
C GLY A 271 9.36 -17.49 -3.17
N LEU A 272 8.04 -17.30 -2.99
CA LEU A 272 7.45 -16.07 -2.45
C LEU A 272 7.76 -15.90 -0.94
N ALA A 273 7.80 -16.99 -0.18
CA ALA A 273 8.27 -16.98 1.21
C ALA A 273 9.76 -16.59 1.29
N VAL A 274 10.61 -17.11 0.40
CA VAL A 274 12.02 -16.69 0.32
C VAL A 274 12.17 -15.21 -0.05
N LEU A 275 11.33 -14.71 -0.96
CA LEU A 275 11.33 -13.30 -1.37
C LEU A 275 11.01 -12.37 -0.19
N THR A 276 10.04 -12.76 0.64
CA THR A 276 9.63 -12.02 1.84
C THR A 276 10.61 -12.16 3.00
N ALA A 277 11.57 -13.09 2.92
CA ALA A 277 12.63 -13.33 3.89
C ALA A 277 13.97 -12.63 3.55
N LEU A 278 14.07 -11.94 2.40
CA LEU A 278 15.32 -11.35 1.92
C LEU A 278 15.87 -10.27 2.85
N GLY A 279 17.18 -10.26 3.07
CA GLY A 279 17.85 -9.37 4.02
C GLY A 279 18.93 -10.08 4.85
N GLY A 280 19.00 -11.41 4.76
CA GLY A 280 19.97 -12.25 5.47
C GLY A 280 20.90 -13.05 4.56
N THR A 281 21.71 -13.88 5.19
CA THR A 281 22.47 -14.95 4.56
C THR A 281 21.55 -16.10 4.14
N LEU A 282 22.06 -17.02 3.33
CA LEU A 282 21.31 -18.23 2.94
C LEU A 282 20.82 -19.04 4.17
N SER A 283 21.63 -19.11 5.23
CA SER A 283 21.27 -19.84 6.45
C SER A 283 20.11 -19.19 7.18
N GLU A 284 20.20 -17.89 7.42
CA GLU A 284 19.14 -17.12 8.10
C GLU A 284 17.83 -17.15 7.31
N ILE A 285 17.90 -17.09 5.98
CA ILE A 285 16.71 -17.17 5.11
C ILE A 285 16.09 -18.57 5.15
N ALA A 286 16.91 -19.62 5.11
CA ALA A 286 16.43 -21.00 5.20
C ALA A 286 15.76 -21.26 6.56
N GLU A 287 16.36 -20.76 7.64
CA GLU A 287 15.81 -20.85 9.00
C GLU A 287 14.49 -20.08 9.13
N ALA A 288 14.46 -18.81 8.71
CA ALA A 288 13.25 -17.99 8.80
C ALA A 288 12.07 -18.56 8.00
N THR A 289 12.34 -19.22 6.86
CA THR A 289 11.32 -19.83 6.01
C THR A 289 10.99 -21.28 6.37
N GLY A 290 11.75 -21.90 7.30
CA GLY A 290 11.65 -23.32 7.60
C GLY A 290 12.01 -24.25 6.43
N LEU A 291 12.75 -23.75 5.42
CA LEU A 291 13.07 -24.51 4.22
C LEU A 291 14.44 -25.19 4.32
N ALA A 292 14.54 -26.36 3.67
CA ALA A 292 15.85 -26.97 3.42
C ALA A 292 16.76 -26.00 2.65
N ARG A 293 18.03 -25.92 3.06
CA ARG A 293 19.03 -24.98 2.51
C ARG A 293 19.14 -25.03 0.98
N ALA A 294 19.09 -26.22 0.39
CA ALA A 294 19.14 -26.40 -1.07
C ALA A 294 17.92 -25.77 -1.77
N THR A 295 16.73 -25.90 -1.18
CA THR A 295 15.48 -25.31 -1.69
C THR A 295 15.53 -23.79 -1.63
N ALA A 296 15.95 -23.22 -0.50
CA ALA A 296 16.13 -21.77 -0.36
C ALA A 296 17.16 -21.23 -1.36
N ARG A 297 18.29 -21.93 -1.53
CA ARG A 297 19.35 -21.53 -2.47
C ARG A 297 18.84 -21.47 -3.91
N ARG A 298 18.08 -22.47 -4.38
CA ARG A 298 17.51 -22.47 -5.74
C ARG A 298 16.53 -21.32 -5.97
N ALA A 299 15.68 -21.03 -4.99
CA ALA A 299 14.77 -19.89 -5.06
C ALA A 299 15.54 -18.57 -5.10
N LEU A 300 16.57 -18.40 -4.25
CA LEU A 300 17.40 -17.19 -4.23
C LEU A 300 18.13 -16.95 -5.55
N LEU A 301 18.70 -17.99 -6.16
CA LEU A 301 19.37 -17.85 -7.47
C LEU A 301 18.37 -17.45 -8.57
N THR A 302 17.17 -18.02 -8.54
CA THR A 302 16.09 -17.62 -9.45
C THR A 302 15.70 -16.14 -9.24
N LEU A 303 15.55 -15.70 -7.99
CA LEU A 303 15.22 -14.30 -7.68
C LEU A 303 16.33 -13.33 -8.09
N VAL A 304 17.60 -13.74 -7.99
CA VAL A 304 18.75 -12.97 -8.46
C VAL A 304 18.73 -12.84 -9.98
N GLU A 305 18.53 -13.96 -10.69
CA GLU A 305 18.45 -13.99 -12.15
C GLU A 305 17.30 -13.15 -12.69
N LEU A 306 16.14 -13.17 -12.02
CA LEU A 306 14.97 -12.36 -12.37
C LEU A 306 15.10 -10.88 -11.95
N GLY A 307 16.16 -10.51 -11.23
CA GLY A 307 16.42 -9.13 -10.79
C GLY A 307 15.56 -8.65 -9.61
N TYR A 308 14.99 -9.56 -8.82
CA TYR A 308 14.30 -9.23 -7.57
C TYR A 308 15.24 -9.21 -6.36
N ALA A 309 16.41 -9.82 -6.48
CA ALA A 309 17.41 -9.86 -5.42
C ALA A 309 18.82 -9.66 -5.98
N VAL A 310 19.75 -9.31 -5.10
CA VAL A 310 21.19 -9.31 -5.40
C VAL A 310 21.95 -9.98 -4.26
N LYS A 311 23.04 -10.69 -4.61
CA LYS A 311 23.97 -11.21 -3.62
C LYS A 311 25.06 -10.17 -3.35
N THR A 312 25.14 -9.68 -2.11
CA THR A 312 26.17 -8.75 -1.65
C THR A 312 26.99 -9.44 -0.57
N GLY A 313 28.23 -9.83 -0.89
CA GLY A 313 29.03 -10.69 -0.02
C GLY A 313 28.36 -12.05 0.18
N ASN A 314 28.01 -12.39 1.42
CA ASN A 314 27.27 -13.61 1.78
C ASN A 314 25.77 -13.41 1.98
N ARG A 315 25.26 -12.17 1.85
CA ARG A 315 23.85 -11.81 2.06
C ARG A 315 23.10 -11.67 0.76
N PHE A 316 21.80 -11.93 0.80
CA PHE A 316 20.87 -11.69 -0.28
C PHE A 316 19.96 -10.53 0.11
N VAL A 317 19.89 -9.52 -0.76
CA VAL A 317 19.16 -8.27 -0.51
C VAL A 317 18.10 -8.11 -1.59
N ALA A 318 16.89 -7.72 -1.20
CA ALA A 318 15.83 -7.40 -2.14
C ALA A 318 16.17 -6.15 -2.97
N LEU A 319 15.80 -6.17 -4.25
CA LEU A 319 15.91 -5.02 -5.14
C LEU A 319 14.55 -4.31 -5.25
N PRO A 320 14.51 -3.00 -5.55
CA PRO A 320 13.27 -2.22 -5.61
C PRO A 320 12.22 -2.81 -6.56
N ARG A 321 12.67 -3.59 -7.56
CA ARG A 321 11.84 -4.30 -8.51
C ARG A 321 10.71 -5.11 -7.88
N VAL A 322 10.84 -5.60 -6.65
CA VAL A 322 9.73 -6.31 -5.95
C VAL A 322 8.45 -5.49 -5.84
N LEU A 323 8.54 -4.16 -5.86
CA LEU A 323 7.38 -3.26 -5.80
C LEU A 323 6.55 -3.30 -7.10
N GLU A 324 7.10 -3.82 -8.20
CA GLU A 324 6.36 -4.04 -9.46
C GLU A 324 5.25 -5.09 -9.32
N LEU A 325 5.25 -5.86 -8.24
CA LEU A 325 4.25 -6.88 -7.91
C LEU A 325 2.96 -6.27 -7.31
N GLY A 326 2.52 -5.13 -7.82
CA GLY A 326 1.24 -4.50 -7.46
C GLY A 326 1.27 -3.50 -6.29
N TYR A 327 2.46 -3.15 -5.77
CA TYR A 327 2.56 -2.28 -4.60
C TYR A 327 1.90 -0.91 -4.82
N ALA A 328 2.12 -0.29 -5.98
CA ALA A 328 1.58 1.03 -6.30
C ALA A 328 0.05 1.11 -6.24
N ARG A 329 -0.66 0.06 -6.67
CA ARG A 329 -2.12 0.01 -6.61
C ARG A 329 -2.64 -0.39 -5.23
N LEU A 330 -1.98 -1.35 -4.59
CA LEU A 330 -2.43 -1.90 -3.31
C LEU A 330 -2.17 -0.93 -2.15
N SER A 331 -1.06 -0.20 -2.16
CA SER A 331 -0.72 0.80 -1.14
C SER A 331 -1.60 2.05 -1.18
N SER A 332 -2.41 2.20 -2.24
CA SER A 332 -3.37 3.29 -2.40
C SER A 332 -4.82 2.88 -2.16
N LEU A 333 -5.08 1.65 -1.70
CA LEU A 333 -6.43 1.20 -1.38
C LEU A 333 -7.01 2.02 -0.23
N THR A 334 -8.23 2.50 -0.40
CA THR A 334 -9.01 3.17 0.64
C THR A 334 -9.58 2.15 1.63
N LEU A 335 -9.94 2.61 2.84
CA LEU A 335 -10.60 1.76 3.83
C LEU A 335 -11.87 1.09 3.26
N GLY A 336 -12.65 1.82 2.46
CA GLY A 336 -13.86 1.27 1.83
C GLY A 336 -13.54 0.12 0.87
N GLU A 337 -12.51 0.27 0.03
CA GLU A 337 -12.06 -0.79 -0.87
C GLU A 337 -11.51 -2.02 -0.12
N LEU A 338 -10.81 -1.80 1.00
CA LEU A 338 -10.32 -2.87 1.87
C LEU A 338 -11.47 -3.62 2.55
N ALA A 339 -12.47 -2.90 3.07
CA ALA A 339 -13.57 -3.47 3.82
C ALA A 339 -14.59 -4.21 2.95
N THR A 340 -14.87 -3.72 1.74
CA THR A 340 -15.90 -4.25 0.83
C THR A 340 -15.91 -5.78 0.69
N PRO A 341 -14.79 -6.48 0.41
CA PRO A 341 -14.81 -7.94 0.31
C PRO A 341 -15.14 -8.66 1.62
N HIS A 342 -14.65 -8.12 2.74
CA HIS A 342 -14.90 -8.70 4.06
C HIS A 342 -16.38 -8.49 4.46
N LEU A 343 -16.95 -7.34 4.11
CA LEU A 343 -18.38 -7.08 4.29
C LEU A 343 -19.26 -7.99 3.43
N ALA A 344 -18.87 -8.27 2.19
CA ALA A 344 -19.64 -9.17 1.32
C ALA A 344 -19.68 -10.59 1.90
N ALA A 345 -18.53 -11.11 2.36
CA ALA A 345 -18.45 -12.41 3.00
C ALA A 345 -19.25 -12.45 4.33
N LEU A 346 -19.17 -11.38 5.13
CA LEU A 346 -19.94 -11.26 6.36
C LEU A 346 -21.45 -11.27 6.08
N ALA A 347 -21.91 -10.44 5.14
CA ALA A 347 -23.32 -10.32 4.78
C ALA A 347 -23.89 -11.65 4.25
N GLU A 348 -23.11 -12.37 3.43
CA GLU A 348 -23.47 -13.71 2.96
C GLU A 348 -23.57 -14.71 4.13
N ALA A 349 -22.59 -14.71 5.04
CA ALA A 349 -22.56 -15.65 6.16
C ALA A 349 -23.70 -15.44 7.17
N VAL A 350 -24.10 -14.19 7.43
CA VAL A 350 -25.09 -13.86 8.45
C VAL A 350 -26.50 -13.63 7.88
N GLY A 351 -26.60 -13.37 6.57
CA GLY A 351 -27.85 -13.05 5.88
C GLY A 351 -28.44 -11.68 6.25
N GLU A 352 -27.60 -10.74 6.70
CA GLU A 352 -27.97 -9.38 7.11
C GLU A 352 -27.02 -8.35 6.47
N SER A 353 -27.45 -7.10 6.37
CA SER A 353 -26.63 -6.05 5.75
C SER A 353 -25.47 -5.67 6.66
N ALA A 354 -24.26 -5.59 6.10
CA ALA A 354 -23.05 -5.18 6.82
C ALA A 354 -22.51 -3.85 6.27
N SER A 355 -21.93 -3.00 7.13
CA SER A 355 -21.40 -1.69 6.71
C SER A 355 -20.18 -1.27 7.51
N VAL A 356 -19.35 -0.41 6.92
CA VAL A 356 -18.28 0.30 7.62
C VAL A 356 -18.55 1.80 7.54
N ALA A 357 -18.37 2.49 8.67
CA ALA A 357 -18.43 3.94 8.75
C ALA A 357 -17.23 4.53 9.50
N VAL A 358 -16.97 5.81 9.23
CA VAL A 358 -15.99 6.64 9.93
C VAL A 358 -16.70 7.78 10.65
N LEU A 359 -16.06 8.38 11.65
CA LEU A 359 -16.56 9.58 12.30
C LEU A 359 -16.25 10.82 11.44
N ASP A 360 -17.22 11.72 11.31
CA ASP A 360 -17.13 12.96 10.55
C ASP A 360 -17.85 14.08 11.32
N GLY A 361 -17.09 14.76 12.19
CA GLY A 361 -17.66 15.67 13.18
C GLY A 361 -18.52 14.91 14.21
N THR A 362 -19.79 15.29 14.32
CA THR A 362 -20.80 14.67 15.20
C THR A 362 -21.57 13.54 14.52
N ASP A 363 -21.27 13.26 13.25
CA ASP A 363 -21.96 12.25 12.43
C ASP A 363 -21.06 11.05 12.15
N ILE A 364 -21.68 9.92 11.83
CA ILE A 364 -21.01 8.83 11.11
C ILE A 364 -21.20 9.01 9.61
N ARG A 365 -20.19 8.65 8.81
CA ARG A 365 -20.27 8.59 7.35
C ARG A 365 -19.95 7.18 6.85
N TYR A 366 -20.86 6.61 6.07
CA TYR A 366 -20.68 5.27 5.48
C TYR A 366 -19.60 5.31 4.40
N VAL A 367 -18.61 4.41 4.48
CA VAL A 367 -17.50 4.29 3.52
C VAL A 367 -17.51 2.97 2.75
N ALA A 368 -18.23 1.96 3.23
CA ALA A 368 -18.51 0.72 2.51
C ALA A 368 -19.79 0.05 3.03
N ARG A 369 -20.46 -0.69 2.15
CA ARG A 369 -21.69 -1.42 2.49
C ARG A 369 -21.82 -2.67 1.62
N ALA A 370 -22.23 -3.77 2.25
CA ALA A 370 -22.70 -4.98 1.58
C ALA A 370 -24.16 -5.22 1.98
N PRO A 371 -25.13 -4.92 1.09
CA PRO A 371 -26.54 -5.14 1.39
C PRO A 371 -26.87 -6.64 1.35
N ALA A 372 -27.73 -7.08 2.27
CA ALA A 372 -28.44 -8.36 2.14
C ALA A 372 -29.83 -8.12 1.53
N TYR A 373 -30.41 -9.15 0.89
CA TYR A 373 -31.76 -9.10 0.32
C TYR A 373 -32.84 -9.00 1.40
N LYS A 374 -32.99 -7.81 1.99
CA LYS A 374 -34.11 -7.46 2.88
C LYS A 374 -34.54 -6.04 2.61
N ILE A 375 -35.85 -5.83 2.58
CA ILE A 375 -36.46 -4.52 2.44
C ILE A 375 -36.21 -3.77 3.75
N MET A 376 -35.26 -2.83 3.74
CA MET A 376 -35.21 -1.75 4.71
C MET A 376 -35.93 -0.53 4.10
N SER A 377 -36.61 0.24 4.93
CA SER A 377 -37.28 1.50 4.54
C SER A 377 -36.29 2.60 4.16
N VAL A 378 -35.06 2.55 4.68
CA VAL A 378 -34.02 3.55 4.44
C VAL A 378 -33.00 3.05 3.43
N ASP A 379 -32.87 3.79 2.33
CA ASP A 379 -31.82 3.58 1.34
C ASP A 379 -30.49 4.17 1.87
N ILE A 380 -29.61 3.29 2.33
CA ILE A 380 -28.29 3.67 2.86
C ILE A 380 -27.24 3.36 1.79
N THR A 381 -26.55 4.38 1.33
CA THR A 381 -25.49 4.28 0.32
C THR A 381 -24.16 4.78 0.89
N VAL A 382 -23.06 4.56 0.16
CA VAL A 382 -21.76 5.12 0.53
C VAL A 382 -21.84 6.64 0.48
N GLY A 383 -21.38 7.31 1.54
CA GLY A 383 -21.49 8.76 1.73
C GLY A 383 -22.68 9.20 2.59
N THR A 384 -23.69 8.35 2.80
CA THR A 384 -24.80 8.64 3.73
C THR A 384 -24.25 8.96 5.13
N ARG A 385 -24.86 9.96 5.78
CA ARG A 385 -24.53 10.39 7.13
C ARG A 385 -25.70 10.16 8.09
N PHE A 386 -25.37 9.80 9.33
CA PHE A 386 -26.33 9.76 10.43
C PHE A 386 -25.69 10.33 11.70
N PRO A 387 -26.49 10.91 12.62
CA PRO A 387 -25.97 11.39 13.89
C PRO A 387 -25.30 10.27 14.68
N ALA A 388 -24.08 10.49 15.17
CA ALA A 388 -23.30 9.44 15.81
C ALA A 388 -23.97 8.94 17.11
N TYR A 389 -24.59 9.83 17.89
CA TYR A 389 -25.21 9.49 19.17
C TYR A 389 -26.32 8.42 19.06
N ALA A 390 -27.04 8.39 17.92
CA ALA A 390 -28.17 7.51 17.66
C ALA A 390 -27.77 6.19 16.97
N THR A 391 -26.48 5.90 16.77
CA THR A 391 -26.02 4.72 16.02
C THR A 391 -25.04 3.86 16.81
N SER A 392 -25.03 2.56 16.55
CA SER A 392 -24.08 1.63 17.20
C SER A 392 -22.65 1.93 16.78
N MET A 393 -22.42 2.25 15.51
CA MET A 393 -21.10 2.67 15.01
C MET A 393 -20.65 3.98 15.66
N GLY A 394 -21.54 4.97 15.82
CA GLY A 394 -21.20 6.22 16.48
C GLY A 394 -20.82 6.01 17.95
N ARG A 395 -21.52 5.15 18.69
CA ARG A 395 -21.14 4.78 20.07
C ARG A 395 -19.76 4.14 20.18
N VAL A 396 -19.34 3.40 19.15
CA VAL A 396 -17.99 2.80 19.06
C VAL A 396 -16.93 3.85 18.67
N LEU A 397 -17.30 4.81 17.83
CA LEU A 397 -16.39 5.80 17.26
C LEU A 397 -16.16 7.02 18.17
N LEU A 398 -17.17 7.46 18.92
CA LEU A 398 -17.12 8.66 19.74
C LEU A 398 -16.13 8.49 20.91
N ALA A 399 -15.40 9.57 21.20
CA ALA A 399 -14.64 9.69 22.43
C ALA A 399 -15.57 10.01 23.62
N ASP A 400 -15.09 9.80 24.86
CA ASP A 400 -15.92 10.03 26.06
C ASP A 400 -16.24 11.53 26.25
N ASP A 401 -15.31 12.37 25.80
CA ASP A 401 -15.33 13.83 25.81
C ASP A 401 -15.70 14.43 24.43
N ALA A 402 -16.14 13.61 23.48
CA ALA A 402 -16.54 14.09 22.16
C ALA A 402 -17.72 15.06 22.24
N ASP A 403 -17.72 16.04 21.35
CA ASP A 403 -18.92 16.84 21.08
C ASP A 403 -20.02 15.91 20.54
N LEU A 404 -21.15 15.87 21.24
CA LEU A 404 -22.30 15.06 20.88
C LEU A 404 -23.24 15.83 19.93
N GLY A 405 -22.93 17.09 19.62
CA GLY A 405 -23.80 18.01 18.92
C GLY A 405 -24.99 18.42 19.78
N ASP A 406 -26.16 18.54 19.15
CA ASP A 406 -27.44 18.78 19.80
C ASP A 406 -28.35 17.55 19.59
N PRO A 407 -28.28 16.52 20.47
CA PRO A 407 -29.03 15.29 20.28
C PRO A 407 -30.54 15.53 20.24
N VAL A 408 -31.16 15.22 19.11
CA VAL A 408 -32.61 15.27 18.92
C VAL A 408 -33.23 13.88 18.97
N ALA A 409 -34.46 13.77 19.45
CA ALA A 409 -35.18 12.50 19.46
C ALA A 409 -35.62 12.16 18.03
N LEU A 410 -35.04 11.10 17.45
CA LEU A 410 -35.39 10.61 16.10
C LEU A 410 -36.56 9.60 16.18
N THR A 411 -36.66 8.92 17.32
CA THR A 411 -37.73 8.01 17.71
C THR A 411 -38.07 8.23 19.19
N PRO A 412 -39.16 7.63 19.71
CA PRO A 412 -39.46 7.66 21.15
C PRO A 412 -38.39 6.98 22.04
N ARG A 413 -37.47 6.21 21.45
CA ARG A 413 -36.44 5.43 22.15
C ARG A 413 -35.04 6.05 22.06
N THR A 414 -34.86 7.07 21.22
CA THR A 414 -33.59 7.76 21.06
C THR A 414 -33.12 8.34 22.39
N VAL A 415 -31.91 7.98 22.80
CA VAL A 415 -31.29 8.60 23.99
C VAL A 415 -30.73 9.97 23.60
N THR A 416 -31.26 11.04 24.20
CA THR A 416 -30.80 12.42 23.98
C THR A 416 -30.09 13.03 25.19
N ASP A 417 -30.22 12.43 26.38
CA ASP A 417 -29.53 12.90 27.59
C ASP A 417 -28.01 12.75 27.46
N PRO A 418 -27.22 13.85 27.54
CA PRO A 418 -25.77 13.81 27.33
C PRO A 418 -25.02 12.94 28.33
N GLU A 419 -25.43 12.90 29.60
CA GLU A 419 -24.76 12.07 30.61
C GLU A 419 -25.00 10.58 30.33
N ARG A 420 -26.23 10.22 29.96
CA ARG A 420 -26.58 8.87 29.55
C ARG A 420 -25.84 8.45 28.29
N LEU A 421 -25.75 9.31 27.28
CA LEU A 421 -24.98 9.05 26.07
C LEU A 421 -23.50 8.79 26.39
N ARG A 422 -22.86 9.62 27.21
CA ARG A 422 -21.47 9.40 27.64
C ARG A 422 -21.29 8.10 28.41
N ALA A 423 -22.27 7.69 29.23
CA ALA A 423 -22.24 6.40 29.90
C ALA A 423 -22.32 5.22 28.91
N LEU A 424 -23.14 5.34 27.86
CA LEU A 424 -23.27 4.33 26.81
C LEU A 424 -22.00 4.23 25.95
N ILE A 425 -21.36 5.36 25.63
CA ILE A 425 -20.06 5.41 24.91
C ILE A 425 -18.96 4.73 25.74
N ARG A 426 -18.84 5.08 27.03
CA ARG A 426 -17.89 4.41 27.95
C ARG A 426 -18.11 2.92 28.03
N ARG A 427 -19.38 2.49 28.08
CA ARG A 427 -19.73 1.07 28.07
C ARG A 427 -19.33 0.39 26.76
N ALA A 428 -19.63 1.00 25.62
CA ALA A 428 -19.25 0.45 24.32
C ALA A 428 -17.73 0.26 24.19
N ARG A 429 -16.95 1.20 24.75
CA ARG A 429 -15.49 1.10 24.81
C ARG A 429 -15.02 -0.04 25.71
N ALA A 430 -15.62 -0.19 26.90
CA ALA A 430 -15.26 -1.25 27.84
C ALA A 430 -15.64 -2.64 27.32
N ASP A 431 -16.82 -2.77 26.72
CA ASP A 431 -17.35 -4.03 26.18
C ASP A 431 -16.68 -4.40 24.83
N GLY A 432 -16.15 -3.41 24.11
CA GLY A 432 -15.53 -3.58 22.79
C GLY A 432 -16.54 -3.70 21.64
N TYR A 433 -17.82 -3.42 21.91
CA TYR A 433 -18.91 -3.41 20.94
C TYR A 433 -20.05 -2.52 21.42
N ALA A 434 -20.95 -2.12 20.53
CA ALA A 434 -22.18 -1.43 20.89
C ALA A 434 -23.40 -2.07 20.21
N ILE A 435 -24.50 -2.15 20.95
CA ILE A 435 -25.82 -2.50 20.41
C ILE A 435 -26.72 -1.27 20.55
N VAL A 436 -27.45 -0.97 19.47
CA VAL A 436 -28.47 0.08 19.44
C VAL A 436 -29.76 -0.53 18.90
N GLU A 437 -30.87 -0.22 19.57
CA GLU A 437 -32.20 -0.76 19.28
C GLU A 437 -33.20 0.39 19.22
N ASP A 438 -33.86 0.54 18.09
CA ASP A 438 -34.97 1.48 17.87
C ASP A 438 -34.63 2.97 18.03
N GLU A 439 -33.35 3.36 18.07
CA GLU A 439 -32.96 4.77 18.34
C GLU A 439 -32.80 5.65 17.09
N LEU A 440 -32.44 5.04 15.95
CA LEU A 440 -32.36 5.73 14.65
C LEU A 440 -33.68 5.63 13.89
N GLU A 441 -34.29 4.44 13.92
CA GLU A 441 -35.55 4.11 13.27
C GLU A 441 -36.22 2.98 14.06
N GLU A 442 -37.55 3.02 14.18
CA GLU A 442 -38.30 1.96 14.88
C GLU A 442 -38.18 0.62 14.14
N GLY A 443 -37.91 -0.46 14.87
CA GLY A 443 -37.68 -1.80 14.32
C GLY A 443 -36.25 -2.03 13.82
N LEU A 444 -35.37 -1.02 13.88
CA LEU A 444 -33.97 -1.16 13.50
C LEU A 444 -33.09 -1.52 14.69
N ARG A 445 -32.33 -2.61 14.54
CA ARG A 445 -31.29 -3.03 15.48
C ARG A 445 -29.95 -3.09 14.78
N ALA A 446 -28.90 -2.62 15.44
CA ALA A 446 -27.55 -2.70 14.91
C ALA A 446 -26.52 -3.06 15.98
N LEU A 447 -25.62 -3.97 15.65
CA LEU A 447 -24.45 -4.35 16.44
C LEU A 447 -23.18 -3.84 15.72
N ALA A 448 -22.32 -3.12 16.42
CA ALA A 448 -21.07 -2.61 15.87
C ALA A 448 -19.84 -2.95 16.73
N VAL A 449 -18.68 -3.08 16.09
CA VAL A 449 -17.35 -3.24 16.73
C VAL A 449 -16.34 -2.26 16.08
N PRO A 450 -15.27 -1.88 16.80
CA PRO A 450 -14.27 -0.97 16.26
C PRO A 450 -13.38 -1.65 15.22
N ILE A 451 -12.89 -0.85 14.28
CA ILE A 451 -11.73 -1.15 13.43
C ILE A 451 -10.60 -0.22 13.87
N ARG A 452 -9.46 -0.80 14.23
CA ARG A 452 -8.30 -0.08 14.76
C ARG A 452 -7.17 0.04 13.75
N ASP A 453 -6.43 1.15 13.84
CA ASP A 453 -5.14 1.26 13.16
C ASP A 453 -4.05 0.50 13.94
N ARG A 454 -2.83 0.47 13.40
CA ARG A 454 -1.67 -0.17 14.05
C ARG A 454 -1.34 0.39 15.44
N GLY A 455 -1.69 1.64 15.71
CA GLY A 455 -1.51 2.27 17.02
C GLY A 455 -2.59 1.89 18.02
N GLY A 456 -3.55 1.05 17.63
CA GLY A 456 -4.69 0.64 18.47
C GLY A 456 -5.81 1.69 18.52
N ARG A 457 -5.67 2.82 17.81
CA ARG A 457 -6.69 3.87 17.77
C ARG A 457 -7.84 3.42 16.87
N VAL A 458 -9.08 3.65 17.32
CA VAL A 458 -10.28 3.39 16.51
C VAL A 458 -10.32 4.39 15.37
N VAL A 459 -10.34 3.90 14.13
CA VAL A 459 -10.37 4.73 12.91
C VAL A 459 -11.66 4.54 12.10
N ALA A 460 -12.38 3.46 12.36
CA ALA A 460 -13.68 3.16 11.78
C ALA A 460 -14.46 2.19 12.67
N ALA A 461 -15.71 1.92 12.32
CA ALA A 461 -16.51 0.87 12.93
C ALA A 461 -17.17 0.02 11.84
N VAL A 462 -17.28 -1.29 12.09
CA VAL A 462 -18.06 -2.21 11.26
C VAL A 462 -19.32 -2.61 12.01
N ASN A 463 -20.45 -2.65 11.31
CA ASN A 463 -21.70 -3.10 11.89
C ASN A 463 -22.44 -4.12 11.03
N VAL A 464 -23.42 -4.75 11.67
CA VAL A 464 -24.50 -5.47 11.01
C VAL A 464 -25.82 -4.85 11.46
N ALA A 465 -26.66 -4.50 10.48
CA ALA A 465 -28.00 -3.95 10.69
C ALA A 465 -29.05 -5.03 10.40
N MET A 466 -30.05 -5.13 11.27
CA MET A 466 -31.08 -6.17 11.25
C MET A 466 -32.42 -5.66 11.80
N THR A 467 -33.50 -6.36 11.45
CA THR A 467 -34.86 -6.09 11.98
C THR A 467 -35.30 -7.10 13.05
N GLY A 468 -34.46 -8.09 13.35
CA GLY A 468 -34.73 -9.16 14.31
C GLY A 468 -33.81 -9.13 15.53
N GLN A 469 -33.84 -10.22 16.31
CA GLN A 469 -32.95 -10.40 17.45
C GLN A 469 -31.50 -10.64 17.00
N VAL A 470 -30.55 -10.20 17.83
CA VAL A 470 -29.13 -10.51 17.64
C VAL A 470 -28.92 -12.01 17.77
N ARG A 471 -28.52 -12.66 16.68
CA ARG A 471 -28.29 -14.12 16.68
C ARG A 471 -27.03 -14.46 17.49
N PRO A 472 -27.01 -15.60 18.20
CA PRO A 472 -25.79 -16.10 18.84
C PRO A 472 -24.63 -16.21 17.84
N GLY A 473 -23.43 -15.80 18.25
CA GLY A 473 -22.23 -15.85 17.40
C GLY A 473 -22.07 -14.69 16.41
N LEU A 474 -23.06 -13.79 16.26
CA LEU A 474 -22.93 -12.65 15.35
C LEU A 474 -21.76 -11.74 15.74
N LEU A 475 -21.58 -11.50 17.05
CA LEU A 475 -20.44 -10.71 17.56
C LEU A 475 -19.10 -11.33 17.13
N ALA A 476 -18.96 -12.65 17.20
CA ALA A 476 -17.72 -13.33 16.79
C ALA A 476 -17.44 -13.19 15.28
N HIS A 477 -18.47 -13.31 14.43
CA HIS A 477 -18.32 -13.06 12.99
C HIS A 477 -17.93 -11.61 12.69
N LEU A 478 -18.54 -10.67 13.41
CA LEU A 478 -18.27 -9.25 13.27
C LEU A 478 -16.85 -8.89 13.74
N GLN A 479 -16.39 -9.43 14.86
CA GLN A 479 -15.03 -9.28 15.37
C GLN A 479 -13.98 -9.91 14.44
N ALA A 480 -14.25 -11.09 13.88
CA ALA A 480 -13.38 -11.73 12.90
C ALA A 480 -13.26 -10.88 11.63
N THR A 481 -14.38 -10.29 11.17
CA THR A 481 -14.42 -9.37 10.03
C THR A 481 -13.61 -8.11 10.32
N ALA A 482 -13.80 -7.49 11.49
CA ALA A 482 -13.03 -6.33 11.91
C ALA A 482 -11.52 -6.64 11.91
N HIS A 483 -11.11 -7.78 12.50
CA HIS A 483 -9.71 -8.19 12.54
C HIS A 483 -9.09 -8.42 11.15
N ALA A 484 -9.86 -8.99 10.21
CA ALA A 484 -9.42 -9.14 8.83
C ALA A 484 -9.21 -7.78 8.14
N VAL A 485 -10.13 -6.83 8.35
CA VAL A 485 -9.99 -5.46 7.85
C VAL A 485 -8.81 -4.74 8.50
N GLU A 486 -8.60 -4.90 9.81
CA GLU A 486 -7.45 -4.34 10.54
C GLU A 486 -6.11 -4.88 10.01
N THR A 487 -6.05 -6.18 9.71
CA THR A 487 -4.86 -6.83 9.14
C THR A 487 -4.51 -6.25 7.76
N ASP A 488 -5.51 -6.10 6.89
CA ASP A 488 -5.34 -5.50 5.57
C ASP A 488 -5.00 -4.01 5.66
N LEU A 489 -5.66 -3.28 6.56
CA LEU A 489 -5.41 -1.86 6.81
C LEU A 489 -3.99 -1.64 7.33
N ALA A 490 -3.51 -2.49 8.23
CA ALA A 490 -2.13 -2.47 8.68
C ALA A 490 -1.20 -2.57 7.47
N LEU A 491 -1.31 -3.60 6.64
CA LEU A 491 -0.41 -3.78 5.49
C LEU A 491 -0.31 -2.55 4.57
N VAL A 492 -1.43 -1.83 4.36
CA VAL A 492 -1.46 -0.57 3.59
C VAL A 492 -0.84 0.59 4.39
N ALA A 493 -1.28 0.82 5.62
CA ALA A 493 -0.90 1.98 6.44
C ALA A 493 0.53 1.92 7.00
N GLU A 494 1.32 0.90 6.67
CA GLU A 494 2.71 0.77 7.14
C GLU A 494 3.58 1.92 6.67
N ARG A 495 3.29 2.46 5.49
CA ARG A 495 4.21 3.37 4.78
C ARG A 495 3.51 4.48 3.99
N THR A 496 2.18 4.52 3.99
CA THR A 496 1.38 5.61 3.43
C THR A 496 0.57 6.26 4.55
N ALA A 497 0.64 7.60 4.65
CA ALA A 497 -0.32 8.33 5.47
C ALA A 497 -1.74 7.97 4.99
N PRO A 498 -2.69 7.65 5.88
CA PRO A 498 -4.03 7.29 5.48
C PRO A 498 -4.61 8.43 4.64
N ARG A 499 -5.01 8.13 3.40
CA ARG A 499 -5.80 9.05 2.60
C ARG A 499 -7.19 9.13 3.25
N PRO A 500 -7.67 10.32 3.66
CA PRO A 500 -9.06 10.44 4.07
C PRO A 500 -9.96 10.05 2.91
N ALA A 501 -10.99 9.26 3.23
CA ALA A 501 -11.94 8.67 2.30
C ALA A 501 -12.76 9.70 1.54
#